data_AF-A0A2D4N2K7-F1
#
_entry.id   AF-A0A2D4N2K7-F1
#
_cell.length_a   1.000
_cell.length_b   1.000
_cell.length_c   1.000
_cell.angle_alpha   90.00
_cell.angle_beta   90.00
_cell.angle_gamma   90.00
#
_symmetry.space_group_name_H-M   'P 1'
#
loop_
_entity.id
_entity.type
_entity.pdbx_description
1 polymer ?
#
loop_
_entity_poly.entity_id
_entity_poly.type
_entity_poly.pdbx_seq_one_letter_code
_entity_poly.pdbx_strand_id
1 'polypeptide(L)'
;MFLETLVDFIIIHKDDLQDWLFVLLTQLLKKMGADLLGSVQAKVQKALDVTRDSFPFDQQFNILMRFIVDQTQTPNLKVKVAILKYIESLARQMDPTDFVNSSEAKLAVSRIITWTTEPKSSDVRKVSQSNGRQ
;
A
#
# COMPACT_ATOMS: atom_id res chain seq x y z
N MET A 1 -16.24 15.39 2.33
CA MET A 1 -15.53 16.66 2.46
C MET A 1 -14.03 16.44 2.56
N PHE A 2 -13.43 16.10 3.72
CA PHE A 2 -11.95 16.02 3.81
C PHE A 2 -11.27 15.09 2.78
N LEU A 3 -11.71 13.84 2.63
CA LEU A 3 -11.08 12.89 1.69
C LEU A 3 -11.26 13.27 0.22
N GLU A 4 -12.31 14.02 -0.12
CA GLU A 4 -12.50 14.54 -1.47
C GLU A 4 -11.54 15.69 -1.72
N THR A 5 -11.42 16.62 -0.78
CA THR A 5 -10.42 17.69 -0.83
C THR A 5 -8.99 17.15 -0.86
N LEU A 6 -8.73 16.03 -0.16
CA LEU A 6 -7.42 15.37 -0.20
C LEU A 6 -7.08 14.87 -1.61
N VAL A 7 -8.06 14.30 -2.33
CA VAL A 7 -7.87 13.88 -3.73
C VAL A 7 -7.49 15.07 -4.60
N ASP A 8 -8.23 16.17 -4.50
CA ASP A 8 -7.96 17.37 -5.30
C ASP A 8 -6.58 17.96 -4.94
N PHE A 9 -6.24 17.98 -3.64
CA PHE A 9 -4.96 18.46 -3.15
C PHE A 9 -3.78 17.64 -3.69
N ILE A 10 -3.89 16.31 -3.72
CA ILE A 10 -2.85 15.44 -4.30
C ILE A 10 -2.67 15.77 -5.78
N ILE A 11 -3.75 15.86 -6.55
CA ILE A 11 -3.67 16.10 -8.00
C ILE A 11 -3.01 17.44 -8.31
N ILE A 12 -3.38 18.49 -7.57
CA ILE A 12 -2.92 19.86 -7.82
C ILE A 12 -1.48 20.06 -7.33
N HIS A 13 -1.10 19.46 -6.20
CA HIS A 13 0.17 19.75 -5.52
C HIS A 13 1.16 18.58 -5.48
N LYS A 14 0.95 17.51 -6.27
CA LYS A 14 1.81 16.30 -6.26
C LYS A 14 3.32 16.58 -6.34
N ASP A 15 3.71 17.60 -7.08
CA ASP A 15 5.13 17.96 -7.27
C ASP A 15 5.75 18.52 -5.99
N ASP A 16 4.96 19.17 -5.14
CA ASP A 16 5.36 19.71 -3.82
C ASP A 16 5.18 18.69 -2.68
N LEU A 17 4.54 17.55 -2.94
CA LEU A 17 4.15 16.57 -1.92
C LEU A 17 5.07 15.35 -1.80
N GLN A 18 6.20 15.34 -2.52
CA GLN A 18 7.13 14.21 -2.51
C GLN A 18 7.61 13.85 -1.09
N ASP A 19 7.99 14.84 -0.29
CA ASP A 19 8.42 14.63 1.11
C ASP A 19 7.30 14.11 2.02
N TRP A 20 6.05 14.40 1.64
CA TRP A 20 4.85 13.98 2.37
C TRP A 20 4.32 12.62 1.94
N LEU A 21 4.81 12.05 0.83
CA LEU A 21 4.31 10.80 0.26
C LEU A 21 4.32 9.65 1.26
N PHE A 22 5.38 9.54 2.07
CA PHE A 22 5.46 8.51 3.11
C PHE A 22 4.29 8.61 4.10
N VAL A 23 4.03 9.82 4.61
CA VAL A 23 2.95 10.04 5.57
C VAL A 23 1.60 9.82 4.90
N LEU A 24 1.38 10.37 3.71
CA LEU A 24 0.15 10.23 2.95
C LEU A 24 -0.22 8.76 2.72
N LEU A 25 0.68 8.00 2.09
CA LEU A 25 0.45 6.62 1.70
C LEU A 25 0.24 5.72 2.92
N THR A 26 1.11 5.81 3.92
CA THR A 26 1.01 4.95 5.13
C THR A 26 -0.23 5.26 5.96
N GLN A 27 -0.65 6.53 6.06
CA GLN A 27 -1.86 6.91 6.79
C GLN A 27 -3.12 6.46 6.07
N LEU A 28 -3.18 6.56 4.73
CA LEU A 28 -4.30 6.02 3.96
C LEU A 28 -4.42 4.49 4.10
N LEU A 29 -3.30 3.76 4.04
CA LEU A 29 -3.28 2.31 4.24
C LEU A 29 -3.73 1.90 5.66
N LYS A 30 -3.29 2.64 6.70
CA LYS A 30 -3.76 2.45 8.08
C LYS A 30 -5.26 2.72 8.17
N LYS A 31 -5.75 3.78 7.51
CA LYS A 31 -7.17 4.15 7.50
C LYS A 31 -8.03 3.05 6.89
N MET A 32 -7.57 2.36 5.83
CA MET A 32 -8.27 1.20 5.26
C MET A 32 -8.45 0.05 6.25
N GLY A 33 -7.60 -0.04 7.28
CA GLY A 33 -7.72 -1.04 8.34
C GLY A 33 -8.57 -0.64 9.53
N ALA A 34 -9.10 0.59 9.55
CA ALA A 34 -10.06 1.04 10.54
C ALA A 34 -11.47 0.49 10.22
N ASP A 35 -12.36 0.52 11.20
CA ASP A 35 -13.77 0.21 10.96
C ASP A 35 -14.46 1.43 10.37
N LEU A 36 -14.60 1.41 9.04
CA LEU A 36 -15.15 2.51 8.25
C LEU A 36 -16.50 2.09 7.64
N LEU A 37 -17.39 3.07 7.50
CA LEU A 37 -18.56 2.92 6.63
C LEU A 37 -18.10 2.73 5.18
N GLY A 38 -18.83 1.92 4.39
CA GLY A 38 -18.46 1.61 3.00
C GLY A 38 -18.27 2.86 2.12
N SER A 39 -19.06 3.91 2.34
CA SER A 39 -18.91 5.19 1.64
C SER A 39 -17.61 5.92 1.98
N VAL A 40 -17.12 5.81 3.23
CA VAL A 40 -15.84 6.38 3.65
C VAL A 40 -14.70 5.53 3.13
N GLN A 41 -14.83 4.20 3.20
CA GLN A 41 -13.86 3.26 2.64
C GLN A 41 -13.64 3.50 1.14
N ALA A 42 -14.71 3.71 0.37
CA ALA A 42 -14.61 4.03 -1.05
C ALA A 42 -13.82 5.32 -1.32
N LYS A 43 -13.95 6.33 -0.46
CA LYS A 43 -13.18 7.58 -0.57
C LYS A 43 -11.71 7.40 -0.21
N VAL A 44 -11.40 6.59 0.80
CA VAL A 44 -10.00 6.23 1.12
C VAL A 44 -9.38 5.45 -0.02
N GLN A 45 -10.11 4.50 -0.60
CA GLN A 45 -9.67 3.75 -1.78
C GLN A 45 -9.39 4.69 -2.96
N LYS A 46 -10.30 5.63 -3.25
CA LYS A 46 -10.09 6.64 -4.29
C LYS A 46 -8.83 7.48 -4.03
N ALA A 47 -8.57 7.88 -2.79
CA ALA A 47 -7.35 8.62 -2.44
C ALA A 47 -6.08 7.78 -2.62
N LEU A 48 -6.13 6.48 -2.31
CA LEU A 48 -5.04 5.54 -2.59
C LEU A 48 -4.80 5.39 -4.10
N ASP A 49 -5.85 5.25 -4.89
CA ASP A 49 -5.74 5.14 -6.35
C ASP A 49 -5.12 6.41 -6.96
N VAL A 50 -5.57 7.59 -6.52
CA VAL A 50 -5.00 8.87 -6.96
C VAL A 50 -3.55 9.04 -6.51
N THR A 51 -3.21 8.59 -5.30
CA THR A 51 -1.81 8.57 -4.83
C THR A 51 -0.97 7.68 -5.75
N ARG A 52 -1.46 6.49 -6.11
CA ARG A 52 -0.76 5.57 -7.00
C ARG A 52 -0.44 6.22 -8.35
N ASP A 53 -1.42 6.91 -8.92
CA ASP A 53 -1.30 7.46 -10.27
C ASP A 53 -0.56 8.82 -10.30
N SER A 54 -0.31 9.45 -9.14
CA SER A 54 0.28 10.79 -9.04
C SER A 54 1.78 10.80 -8.71
N PHE A 55 2.31 9.76 -8.08
CA PHE A 55 3.70 9.72 -7.60
C PHE A 55 4.55 8.68 -8.32
N PRO A 56 5.89 8.83 -8.39
CA PRO A 56 6.77 7.83 -8.99
C PRO A 56 6.61 6.44 -8.34
N PHE A 57 6.50 5.39 -9.17
CA PHE A 57 6.17 4.06 -8.67
C PHE A 57 7.28 3.43 -7.81
N ASP A 58 8.54 3.68 -8.17
CA ASP A 58 9.73 3.27 -7.41
C ASP A 58 9.71 3.83 -5.97
N GLN A 59 9.35 5.10 -5.81
CA GLN A 59 9.27 5.73 -4.49
C GLN A 59 8.15 5.12 -3.64
N GLN A 60 6.98 4.93 -4.24
CA GLN A 60 5.86 4.26 -3.56
C GLN A 60 6.23 2.84 -3.14
N PHE A 61 6.88 2.08 -4.02
CA PHE A 61 7.33 0.73 -3.74
C PHE A 61 8.32 0.70 -2.58
N ASN A 62 9.32 1.59 -2.59
CA ASN A 62 10.31 1.71 -1.52
C ASN A 62 9.67 2.07 -0.18
N ILE A 63 8.68 2.96 -0.16
CA ILE A 63 7.90 3.29 1.03
C ILE A 63 7.18 2.05 1.57
N LEU A 64 6.53 1.27 0.70
CA LEU A 64 5.81 0.05 1.10
C LEU A 64 6.76 -0.99 1.71
N MET A 65 7.93 -1.22 1.09
CA MET A 65 8.93 -2.14 1.64
C MET A 65 9.39 -1.70 3.04
N ARG A 66 9.71 -0.41 3.20
CA ARG A 66 10.09 0.17 4.50
C ARG A 66 8.97 0.03 5.54
N PHE A 67 7.73 0.29 5.14
CA PHE A 67 6.56 0.22 6.03
C PHE A 67 6.30 -1.22 6.52
N ILE A 68 6.51 -2.23 5.66
CA ILE A 68 6.31 -3.64 6.01
C ILE A 68 7.34 -4.13 7.04
N VAL A 69 8.59 -3.65 6.97
CA VAL A 69 9.68 -4.10 7.85
C VAL A 69 9.81 -3.28 9.12
N ASP A 70 9.18 -2.09 9.18
CA ASP A 70 9.16 -1.22 10.35
C ASP A 70 8.56 -1.94 11.58
N GLN A 71 9.42 -2.17 12.58
CA GLN A 71 9.08 -2.91 13.80
C GLN A 71 8.19 -2.10 14.76
N THR A 72 8.07 -0.78 14.55
CA THR A 72 7.18 0.08 15.34
C THR A 72 5.72 -0.03 14.88
N GLN A 73 5.47 -0.63 13.71
CA GLN A 73 4.14 -0.82 13.16
C GLN A 73 3.58 -2.20 13.54
N THR A 74 2.31 -2.22 13.94
CA THR A 74 1.56 -3.45 14.24
C THR A 74 0.32 -3.54 13.35
N PRO A 75 0.49 -3.77 12.02
CA PRO A 75 -0.63 -3.77 11.09
C PRO A 75 -1.60 -4.93 11.40
N ASN A 76 -2.87 -4.58 11.56
CA ASN A 76 -3.94 -5.57 11.69
C ASN A 76 -4.22 -6.26 10.34
N LEU A 77 -5.06 -7.29 10.33
CA LEU A 77 -5.36 -8.07 9.13
C LEU A 77 -5.87 -7.21 7.96
N LYS A 78 -6.75 -6.24 8.22
CA LYS A 78 -7.29 -5.35 7.19
C LYS A 78 -6.20 -4.44 6.59
N VAL A 79 -5.29 -3.91 7.43
CA VAL A 79 -4.13 -3.13 6.94
C VAL A 79 -3.20 -4.00 6.10
N LYS A 80 -2.88 -5.22 6.55
CA LYS A 80 -2.05 -6.17 5.77
C LYS A 80 -2.67 -6.42 4.39
N VAL A 81 -3.97 -6.69 4.31
CA VAL A 81 -4.69 -6.88 3.04
C VAL A 81 -4.62 -5.62 2.16
N ALA A 82 -4.81 -4.42 2.74
CA ALA A 82 -4.73 -3.17 1.99
C ALA A 82 -3.34 -2.94 1.39
N ILE A 83 -2.28 -3.18 2.17
CA ILE A 83 -0.88 -3.10 1.70
C ILE A 83 -0.67 -4.06 0.52
N LEU A 84 -1.09 -5.32 0.66
CA LEU A 84 -0.89 -6.33 -0.39
C LEU A 84 -1.62 -5.98 -1.69
N LYS A 85 -2.87 -5.53 -1.61
CA LYS A 85 -3.64 -5.08 -2.77
C LYS A 85 -3.00 -3.86 -3.45
N TYR A 86 -2.45 -2.94 -2.67
CA TYR A 86 -1.75 -1.79 -3.20
C TYR A 86 -0.48 -2.20 -3.94
N ILE A 87 0.36 -3.05 -3.31
CA ILE A 87 1.59 -3.58 -3.94
C ILE A 87 1.25 -4.32 -5.23
N GLU A 88 0.23 -5.20 -5.21
CA GLU A 88 -0.22 -5.93 -6.40
C GLU A 88 -0.59 -4.96 -7.53
N SER A 89 -1.39 -3.94 -7.23
CA SER A 89 -1.81 -2.97 -8.24
C SER A 89 -0.67 -2.09 -8.75
N LEU A 90 0.29 -1.74 -7.87
CA LEU A 90 1.45 -0.94 -8.21
C LEU A 90 2.41 -1.74 -9.10
N ALA A 91 2.72 -2.97 -8.71
CA ALA A 91 3.64 -3.86 -9.44
C ALA A 91 3.16 -4.20 -10.86
N ARG A 92 1.84 -4.21 -11.11
CA ARG A 92 1.28 -4.38 -12.46
C ARG A 92 1.57 -3.22 -13.41
N GLN A 93 1.94 -2.05 -12.88
CA GLN A 93 2.20 -0.84 -13.66
C GLN A 93 3.68 -0.42 -13.65
N MET A 94 4.46 -0.97 -12.72
CA MET A 94 5.91 -0.71 -12.62
C MET A 94 6.68 -1.32 -13.79
N ASP A 95 7.72 -0.61 -14.23
CA ASP A 95 8.76 -1.24 -15.05
C ASP A 95 9.63 -2.14 -14.17
N PRO A 96 10.13 -3.28 -14.65
CA PRO A 96 11.10 -4.07 -13.91
C PRO A 96 12.31 -3.29 -13.38
N THR A 97 12.73 -2.21 -14.04
CA THR A 97 13.82 -1.34 -13.57
C THR A 97 13.48 -0.53 -12.32
N ASP A 98 12.19 -0.32 -12.04
CA ASP A 98 11.73 0.36 -10.82
C ASP A 98 11.90 -0.52 -9.57
N PHE A 99 12.10 -1.83 -9.75
CA PHE A 99 12.36 -2.76 -8.66
C PHE A 99 13.85 -2.77 -8.28
N VAL A 100 14.15 -2.21 -7.11
CA VAL A 100 15.48 -2.29 -6.50
C VAL A 100 15.57 -3.53 -5.61
N ASN A 101 16.48 -4.46 -5.93
CA ASN A 101 16.74 -5.66 -5.14
C ASN A 101 17.51 -5.35 -3.84
N SER A 102 16.87 -4.65 -2.90
CA SER A 102 17.46 -4.21 -1.64
C SER A 102 17.28 -5.20 -0.49
N SER A 103 17.97 -4.98 0.62
CA SER A 103 17.76 -5.69 1.88
C SER A 103 16.31 -5.54 2.39
N GLU A 104 15.76 -4.34 2.28
CA GLU A 104 14.41 -4.01 2.71
C GLU A 104 13.38 -4.77 1.87
N ALA A 105 13.57 -4.83 0.55
CA ALA A 105 12.69 -5.59 -0.34
C ALA A 105 12.70 -7.08 0.02
N LYS A 106 13.86 -7.68 0.26
CA LYS A 106 13.97 -9.11 0.66
C LYS A 106 13.31 -9.38 2.01
N LEU A 107 13.52 -8.51 2.99
CA LEU A 107 12.91 -8.62 4.32
C LEU A 107 11.39 -8.42 4.26
N ALA A 108 10.92 -7.47 3.44
CA ALA A 108 9.50 -7.22 3.22
C ALA A 108 8.82 -8.44 2.59
N VAL A 109 9.42 -9.05 1.55
CA VAL A 109 8.94 -10.30 0.96
C VAL A 109 8.87 -11.42 2.00
N SER A 110 9.91 -11.56 2.83
CA SER A 110 9.94 -12.56 3.90
C SER A 110 8.81 -12.34 4.92
N ARG A 111 8.53 -11.08 5.27
CA ARG A 111 7.42 -10.71 6.16
C ARG A 111 6.05 -11.01 5.53
N ILE A 112 5.89 -10.71 4.24
CA ILE A 112 4.65 -11.01 3.49
C ILE A 112 4.38 -12.52 3.49
N ILE A 113 5.40 -13.35 3.23
CA ILE A 113 5.27 -14.81 3.28
C ILE A 113 4.74 -15.24 4.65
N THR A 114 5.33 -14.73 5.74
CA THR A 114 4.86 -15.00 7.11
C THR A 114 3.40 -14.60 7.31
N TRP A 115 2.94 -13.45 6.80
CA TRP A 115 1.53 -13.04 6.90
C TRP A 115 0.56 -13.99 6.18
N THR A 116 1.02 -14.66 5.13
CA THR A 116 0.21 -15.59 4.33
C THR A 116 0.17 -17.00 4.90
N THR A 117 1.15 -17.37 5.73
CA THR A 117 1.21 -18.67 6.40
C THR A 117 0.57 -18.66 7.80
N GLU A 118 0.16 -17.48 8.30
CA GLU A 118 -0.56 -17.33 9.57
C GLU A 118 -1.96 -18.02 9.54
N PRO A 119 -2.30 -18.89 10.53
CA PRO A 119 -3.55 -19.69 10.52
C PRO A 119 -4.85 -18.89 10.43
N LYS A 120 -4.87 -17.67 10.98
CA LYS A 120 -6.05 -16.77 11.02
C LYS A 120 -6.24 -15.93 9.76
N SER A 121 -5.43 -16.14 8.71
CA SER A 121 -5.27 -15.20 7.59
C SER A 121 -5.87 -15.73 6.28
N SER A 122 -7.13 -16.21 6.28
CA SER A 122 -7.76 -16.75 5.06
C SER A 122 -7.87 -15.72 3.92
N ASP A 123 -8.12 -14.45 4.25
CA ASP A 123 -8.27 -13.39 3.23
C ASP A 123 -6.93 -12.93 2.64
N VAL A 124 -5.85 -12.96 3.44
CA VAL A 124 -4.50 -12.67 2.94
C VAL A 124 -4.01 -13.79 2.02
N ARG A 125 -4.32 -15.06 2.34
CA ARG A 125 -4.00 -16.20 1.47
C ARG A 125 -4.62 -16.09 0.08
N LYS A 126 -5.87 -15.62 -0.02
CA LYS A 126 -6.55 -15.44 -1.32
C LYS A 126 -5.85 -14.42 -2.20
N VAL A 127 -5.36 -13.31 -1.63
CA VAL A 127 -4.66 -12.25 -2.37
C VAL A 127 -3.26 -12.71 -2.81
N SER A 128 -2.60 -13.57 -2.05
CA SER A 128 -1.26 -14.06 -2.43
C SER A 128 -1.30 -15.21 -3.43
N GLN A 129 -2.36 -16.02 -3.45
CA GLN A 129 -2.49 -17.15 -4.38
C GLN A 129 -2.89 -16.76 -5.81
N SER A 130 -3.50 -15.59 -6.01
CA SER A 130 -3.75 -15.07 -7.37
C SER A 130 -2.46 -14.78 -8.15
N ASN A 131 -1.31 -14.67 -7.48
CA ASN A 131 0.00 -14.47 -8.10
C ASN A 131 0.71 -15.77 -8.55
N GLY A 132 0.16 -16.95 -8.21
CA GLY A 132 0.78 -18.25 -8.56
C GLY A 132 0.17 -18.95 -9.78
N ARG A 133 -0.75 -18.29 -10.48
CA ARG A 133 -1.45 -18.83 -11.66
C ARG A 133 -1.44 -17.83 -12.82
N GLN A 134 -0.26 -17.45 -13.28
CA GLN A 134 -0.02 -17.02 -14.66
C GLN A 134 1.33 -17.57 -15.10
#